data_AF-A0A7S3DHK5-F1
#
_entry.id   AF-A0A7S3DHK5-F1
#
_cell.length_a   1.000
_cell.length_b   1.000
_cell.length_c   1.000
_cell.angle_alpha   90.00
_cell.angle_beta   90.00
_cell.angle_gamma   90.00
#
_symmetry.space_group_name_H-M   'P 1'
#
loop_
_entity.id
_entity.type
_entity.pdbx_description
1 polymer ?
#
loop_
_entity_poly.entity_id
_entity_poly.type
_entity_poly.pdbx_seq_one_letter_code
_entity_poly.pdbx_strand_id
1 'polypeptide(L)'
;RVFLFCLQEGNKKNETIAVILGVLLCVASACATDSEDVRAISVLKAPDGSLYTMKGLVSGALAQATYADTIKTKGWGKLDVKAGEGTEEDVMFAAGFAEGYLTATEVEEYYHNLEASLYSSNESISQVEGFKT
;
A
#
# COMPACT_ATOMS: atom_id res chain seq x y z
N ARG A 1 8.74 -8.22 26.22
CA ARG A 1 8.22 -9.09 27.29
C ARG A 1 9.08 -10.35 27.29
N VAL A 2 9.91 -10.52 28.32
CA VAL A 2 10.89 -11.62 28.44
C VAL A 2 10.13 -12.89 28.86
N PHE A 3 10.10 -13.91 28.01
CA PHE A 3 9.59 -15.22 28.39
C PHE A 3 10.73 -16.02 29.03
N LEU A 4 10.77 -16.00 30.36
CA LEU A 4 11.68 -16.83 31.15
C LEU A 4 11.05 -18.22 31.28
N PHE A 5 11.53 -19.20 30.51
CA PHE A 5 11.14 -20.60 30.67
C PHE A 5 11.94 -21.22 31.82
N CYS A 6 11.29 -21.50 32.95
CA CYS A 6 11.82 -22.37 33.99
C CYS A 6 11.68 -23.83 33.54
N LEU A 7 12.79 -24.51 33.23
CA LEU A 7 12.82 -25.96 33.05
C LEU A 7 13.06 -26.60 34.42
N GLN A 8 12.09 -27.37 34.90
CA GLN A 8 12.16 -28.14 36.14
C GLN A 8 12.73 -29.53 35.82
N GLU A 9 13.83 -29.92 36.50
CA GLU A 9 14.57 -31.16 36.26
C GLU A 9 13.71 -32.40 36.49
N GLY A 10 13.56 -33.22 35.45
CA GLY A 10 12.75 -34.44 35.53
C GLY A 10 12.77 -35.27 34.25
N ASN A 11 13.63 -36.28 34.23
CA ASN A 11 13.69 -37.42 33.30
C ASN A 11 14.09 -37.06 31.83
N LYS A 12 15.25 -37.57 31.39
CA LYS A 12 15.95 -37.22 30.14
C LYS A 12 15.11 -37.36 28.86
N LYS A 13 14.08 -38.21 28.83
CA LYS A 13 13.18 -38.37 27.67
C LYS A 13 12.23 -37.18 27.52
N ASN A 14 11.90 -36.52 28.62
CA ASN A 14 10.92 -35.46 28.75
C ASN A 14 11.52 -34.14 28.27
N GLU A 15 12.81 -33.93 28.59
CA GLU A 15 13.57 -32.75 28.20
C GLU A 15 13.79 -32.68 26.68
N THR A 16 14.04 -33.83 26.02
CA THR A 16 14.16 -33.86 24.55
C THR A 16 12.85 -33.48 23.87
N ILE A 17 11.72 -33.96 24.38
CA ILE A 17 10.39 -33.61 23.83
C ILE A 17 10.09 -32.12 24.07
N ALA A 18 10.39 -31.59 25.26
CA ALA A 18 10.18 -30.18 25.58
C ALA A 18 11.04 -29.25 24.71
N VAL A 19 12.30 -29.61 24.45
CA VAL A 19 13.19 -28.86 23.54
C VAL A 19 12.67 -28.92 22.11
N ILE A 20 12.26 -30.09 21.62
CA ILE A 20 11.71 -30.22 20.26
C ILE A 20 10.41 -29.40 20.13
N LEU A 21 9.51 -29.48 21.12
CA LEU A 21 8.24 -28.76 21.10
C LEU A 21 8.46 -27.23 21.19
N GLY A 22 9.42 -26.78 22.01
CA GLY A 22 9.81 -25.38 22.12
C GLY A 22 10.45 -24.83 20.84
N VAL A 23 11.33 -25.61 20.19
CA VAL A 23 11.92 -25.24 18.89
C VAL A 23 10.83 -25.22 17.81
N LEU A 24 9.94 -26.20 17.77
CA LEU A 24 8.83 -26.25 16.79
C LEU A 24 7.89 -25.04 16.95
N LEU A 25 7.62 -24.61 18.18
CA LEU A 25 6.79 -23.45 18.49
C LEU A 25 7.49 -22.13 18.09
N CYS A 26 8.80 -22.02 18.30
CA CYS A 26 9.60 -20.88 17.85
C CYS A 26 9.64 -20.77 16.31
N VAL A 27 9.73 -21.89 15.59
CA VAL A 27 9.75 -21.91 14.12
C VAL A 27 8.39 -21.53 13.53
N ALA A 28 7.29 -21.96 14.13
CA ALA A 28 5.94 -21.58 13.70
C ALA A 28 5.69 -20.07 13.86
N SER A 29 6.21 -19.46 14.93
CA SER A 29 6.07 -18.01 15.17
C SER A 29 6.94 -17.14 14.25
N ALA A 30 8.04 -17.67 13.72
CA ALA A 30 8.92 -16.92 12.81
C ALA A 30 8.38 -16.87 11.36
N CYS A 31 7.38 -17.68 11.03
CA CYS A 31 6.78 -17.77 9.70
C CYS A 31 5.48 -16.96 9.56
N ALA A 32 5.19 -16.05 10.49
CA ALA A 32 4.16 -15.03 10.28
C ALA A 32 4.72 -14.00 9.27
N THR A 33 4.65 -14.34 7.98
CA THR A 33 4.91 -13.39 6.90
C THR A 33 3.86 -12.28 7.01
N ASP A 34 4.33 -11.07 7.31
CA ASP A 34 3.54 -9.85 7.24
C ASP A 34 3.09 -9.70 5.77
N SER A 35 1.87 -10.13 5.47
CA SER A 35 1.32 -10.02 4.12
C SER A 35 0.96 -8.56 3.90
N GLU A 36 1.81 -7.83 3.19
CA GLU A 36 1.54 -6.45 2.81
C GLU A 36 0.23 -6.40 2.00
N ASP A 37 -0.68 -5.48 2.34
CA ASP A 37 -1.90 -5.25 1.58
C ASP A 37 -1.54 -4.53 0.28
N VAL A 38 -1.21 -5.32 -0.75
CA VAL A 38 -0.84 -4.83 -2.07
C VAL A 38 -2.08 -4.82 -2.96
N ARG A 39 -2.56 -3.62 -3.27
CA ARG A 39 -3.65 -3.38 -4.22
C ARG A 39 -3.06 -3.20 -5.61
N ALA A 40 -3.72 -3.74 -6.63
CA ALA A 40 -3.24 -3.67 -8.01
C ALA A 40 -4.39 -3.41 -8.98
N ILE A 41 -4.17 -2.54 -9.95
CA ILE A 41 -5.12 -2.23 -11.01
C ILE A 41 -4.44 -2.08 -12.37
N SER A 42 -5.25 -2.18 -13.41
CA SER A 42 -4.90 -1.82 -14.78
C SER A 42 -5.99 -0.94 -15.37
N VAL A 43 -5.60 0.07 -16.14
CA VAL A 43 -6.50 0.98 -16.86
C VAL A 43 -6.47 0.61 -18.34
N LEU A 44 -7.62 0.33 -18.92
CA LEU A 44 -7.76 -0.08 -20.32
C LEU A 44 -8.69 0.88 -21.05
N LYS A 45 -8.55 0.93 -22.37
CA LYS A 45 -9.42 1.68 -23.29
C LYS A 45 -10.19 0.71 -24.16
N ALA A 46 -11.50 0.82 -24.16
CA ALA A 46 -12.37 0.06 -25.03
C ALA A 46 -12.34 0.63 -26.46
N PRO A 47 -12.75 -0.15 -27.48
CA PRO A 47 -12.79 0.32 -28.87
C PRO A 47 -13.68 1.55 -29.10
N ASP A 48 -14.67 1.78 -28.24
CA ASP A 48 -15.54 2.96 -28.27
C ASP A 48 -14.90 4.22 -27.65
N GLY A 49 -13.66 4.09 -27.16
CA GLY A 49 -12.90 5.16 -26.53
C GLY A 49 -13.13 5.29 -25.01
N SER A 50 -14.05 4.53 -24.42
CA SER A 50 -14.28 4.56 -22.97
C SER A 50 -13.13 3.93 -22.19
N LEU A 51 -12.85 4.45 -20.99
CA LEU A 51 -11.84 3.92 -20.08
C LEU A 51 -12.49 3.06 -19.00
N TYR A 52 -11.85 1.94 -18.66
CA TYR A 52 -12.30 1.08 -17.57
C TYR A 52 -11.12 0.54 -16.76
N THR A 53 -11.37 0.25 -15.49
CA THR A 53 -10.40 -0.35 -14.59
C THR A 53 -10.64 -1.83 -14.40
N MET A 54 -9.54 -2.58 -14.29
CA MET A 54 -9.54 -3.98 -13.92
C MET A 54 -8.67 -4.19 -12.69
N LYS A 55 -9.11 -5.07 -11.79
CA LYS A 55 -8.29 -5.50 -10.67
C LYS A 55 -7.16 -6.42 -11.17
N GLY A 56 -5.95 -6.19 -10.68
CA GLY A 56 -4.75 -6.92 -11.09
C GLY A 56 -4.02 -6.29 -12.28
N LEU A 57 -2.94 -6.95 -12.70
CA LEU A 57 -2.04 -6.49 -13.76
C LEU A 57 -2.35 -7.20 -15.07
N VAL A 58 -2.84 -6.46 -16.06
CA VAL A 58 -3.30 -6.98 -17.35
C VAL A 58 -2.39 -6.44 -18.45
N SER A 59 -1.80 -7.33 -19.26
CA SER A 59 -0.97 -6.95 -20.41
C SER A 59 -1.77 -6.17 -21.44
N GLY A 60 -1.16 -5.14 -22.06
CA GLY A 60 -1.83 -4.30 -23.05
C GLY A 60 -2.75 -3.21 -22.47
N ALA A 61 -2.73 -3.03 -21.14
CA ALA A 61 -3.35 -1.88 -20.51
C ALA A 61 -2.62 -0.57 -20.88
N LEU A 62 -3.31 0.57 -20.80
CA LEU A 62 -2.72 1.90 -20.96
C LEU A 62 -1.80 2.26 -19.78
N ALA A 63 -2.17 1.80 -18.59
CA ALA A 63 -1.36 1.91 -17.38
C ALA A 63 -1.65 0.73 -16.45
N GLN A 64 -0.62 0.32 -15.71
CA GLN A 64 -0.71 -0.66 -14.64
C GLN A 64 -0.18 -0.02 -13.37
N ALA A 65 -0.80 -0.27 -12.22
CA ALA A 65 -0.31 0.27 -10.97
C ALA A 65 -0.48 -0.72 -9.82
N THR A 66 0.46 -0.68 -8.88
CA THR A 66 0.38 -1.37 -7.61
C THR A 66 0.64 -0.41 -6.46
N TYR A 67 -0.10 -0.57 -5.39
CA TYR A 67 0.09 0.21 -4.17
C TYR A 67 0.17 -0.71 -2.97
N ALA A 68 1.29 -0.67 -2.28
CA ALA A 68 1.51 -1.33 -1.00
C ALA A 68 1.33 -0.29 0.11
N ASP A 69 0.26 -0.42 0.90
CA ASP A 69 0.08 0.42 2.08
C ASP A 69 0.89 -0.15 3.25
N THR A 70 2.08 0.42 3.44
CA THR A 70 2.93 0.16 4.60
C THR A 70 3.15 1.41 5.44
N ILE A 71 2.27 2.41 5.36
CA ILE A 71 2.46 3.68 6.08
C ILE A 71 2.49 3.43 7.59
N LYS A 72 1.57 2.62 8.10
CA LYS A 72 1.45 2.34 9.55
C LYS A 72 2.59 1.50 10.11
N THR A 73 3.20 0.65 9.29
CA THR A 73 4.25 -0.30 9.73
C THR A 73 5.66 0.18 9.43
N LYS A 74 5.87 0.87 8.29
CA LYS A 74 7.18 1.33 7.80
C LYS A 74 7.31 2.84 7.69
N GLY A 75 6.21 3.60 7.77
CA GLY A 75 6.21 5.05 7.61
C GLY A 75 6.13 5.55 6.17
N TRP A 76 6.03 4.64 5.19
CA TRP A 76 5.86 4.98 3.77
C TRP A 76 4.95 3.96 3.08
N GLY A 77 4.10 4.45 2.17
CA GLY A 77 3.42 3.64 1.17
C GLY A 77 4.27 3.58 -0.10
N LYS A 78 4.16 2.50 -0.87
CA LYS A 78 4.87 2.35 -2.14
C LYS A 78 3.88 2.24 -3.28
N LEU A 79 3.86 3.25 -4.15
CA LEU A 79 3.14 3.24 -5.41
C LEU A 79 4.13 2.97 -6.55
N ASP A 80 3.87 1.93 -7.34
CA ASP A 80 4.57 1.67 -8.58
C ASP A 80 3.57 1.80 -9.73
N VAL A 81 3.82 2.74 -10.65
CA VAL A 81 3.01 2.92 -11.87
C VAL A 81 3.87 2.57 -13.08
N LYS A 82 3.32 1.76 -13.97
CA LYS A 82 3.94 1.36 -15.22
C LYS A 82 3.08 1.84 -16.38
N ALA A 83 3.67 2.70 -17.21
CA ALA A 83 3.10 3.10 -18.48
C ALA A 83 2.95 1.90 -19.41
N GLY A 84 1.82 1.85 -20.12
CA GLY A 84 1.48 0.82 -21.08
C GLY A 84 1.58 1.29 -22.52
N GLU A 85 0.79 0.68 -23.40
CA GLU A 85 0.80 0.94 -24.84
C GLU A 85 -0.40 1.80 -25.23
N GLY A 86 -0.17 2.99 -25.77
CA GLY A 86 -1.23 3.93 -26.16
C GLY A 86 -0.66 5.24 -26.70
N THR A 87 -1.54 6.22 -26.93
CA THR A 87 -1.09 7.59 -27.19
C THR A 87 -0.49 8.19 -25.93
N GLU A 88 0.43 9.16 -26.05
CA GLU A 88 1.06 9.80 -24.89
C GLU A 88 0.02 10.40 -23.93
N GLU A 89 -0.99 11.08 -24.49
CA GLU A 89 -2.11 11.66 -23.73
C GLU A 89 -2.91 10.58 -22.98
N ASP A 90 -3.28 9.49 -23.65
CA ASP A 90 -4.03 8.39 -23.03
C ASP A 90 -3.22 7.72 -21.91
N VAL A 91 -1.92 7.51 -22.12
CA VAL A 91 -1.03 6.87 -21.15
C VAL A 91 -0.81 7.77 -19.94
N MET A 92 -0.58 9.07 -20.13
CA MET A 92 -0.44 10.03 -19.03
C MET A 92 -1.72 10.15 -18.23
N PHE A 93 -2.88 10.25 -18.90
CA PHE A 93 -4.17 10.29 -18.23
C PHE A 93 -4.43 9.00 -17.44
N ALA A 94 -4.19 7.84 -18.06
CA ALA A 94 -4.38 6.53 -17.42
C ALA A 94 -3.45 6.34 -16.21
N ALA A 95 -2.21 6.82 -16.29
CA ALA A 95 -1.26 6.77 -15.17
C ALA A 95 -1.76 7.61 -13.98
N GLY A 96 -2.17 8.85 -14.22
CA GLY A 96 -2.74 9.72 -13.17
C GLY A 96 -4.04 9.18 -12.60
N PHE A 97 -4.91 8.61 -13.45
CA PHE A 97 -6.12 7.93 -13.00
C PHE A 97 -5.79 6.74 -12.10
N ALA A 98 -4.82 5.92 -12.49
CA ALA A 98 -4.43 4.73 -11.72
C ALA A 98 -3.85 5.08 -10.34
N GLU A 99 -3.01 6.13 -10.29
CA GLU A 99 -2.51 6.70 -9.04
C GLU A 99 -3.68 7.13 -8.15
N GLY A 100 -4.54 8.03 -8.62
CA GLY A 100 -5.65 8.56 -7.82
C GLY A 100 -6.63 7.49 -7.36
N TYR A 101 -6.89 6.46 -8.19
CA TYR A 101 -7.75 5.34 -7.80
C TYR A 101 -7.18 4.54 -6.63
N LEU A 102 -5.86 4.30 -6.61
CA LEU A 102 -5.23 3.51 -5.56
C LEU A 102 -5.01 4.31 -4.27
N THR A 103 -4.72 5.61 -4.38
CA THR A 103 -4.29 6.45 -3.25
C THR A 103 -5.37 7.43 -2.77
N ALA A 104 -6.62 7.31 -3.24
CA ALA A 104 -7.69 8.27 -2.93
C ALA A 104 -7.85 8.55 -1.42
N THR A 105 -7.80 7.50 -0.60
CA THR A 105 -7.91 7.63 0.86
C THR A 105 -6.73 8.39 1.45
N GLU A 106 -5.51 8.07 1.04
CA GLU A 106 -4.31 8.76 1.50
C GLU A 106 -4.25 10.22 1.03
N VAL A 107 -4.73 10.51 -0.17
CA VAL A 107 -4.86 11.88 -0.70
C VAL A 107 -5.85 12.69 0.13
N GLU A 108 -7.00 12.11 0.48
CA GLU A 108 -8.01 12.75 1.33
C GLU A 108 -7.45 13.03 2.74
N GLU A 109 -6.81 12.05 3.36
CA GLU A 109 -6.18 12.22 4.68
C GLU A 109 -5.07 13.28 4.63
N TYR A 110 -4.22 13.25 3.60
CA TYR A 110 -3.15 14.22 3.41
C TYR A 110 -3.69 15.64 3.23
N TYR A 111 -4.76 15.80 2.44
CA TYR A 111 -5.43 17.08 2.26
C TYR A 111 -5.93 17.63 3.59
N HIS A 112 -6.69 16.85 4.37
CA HIS A 112 -7.22 17.29 5.67
C HIS A 112 -6.11 17.65 6.67
N ASN A 113 -5.00 16.91 6.67
CA ASN A 113 -3.88 17.18 7.57
C ASN A 113 -3.15 18.49 7.22
N LEU A 114 -3.07 18.84 5.93
CA LEU A 114 -2.39 20.05 5.49
C LEU A 114 -3.29 21.28 5.43
N GLU A 115 -4.58 21.11 5.20
CA GLU A 115 -5.53 22.21 4.98
C GLU A 115 -5.43 23.26 6.10
N ALA A 116 -5.44 22.83 7.36
CA ALA A 116 -5.35 23.71 8.51
C ALA A 116 -4.02 24.50 8.57
N SER A 117 -2.91 23.93 8.08
CA SER A 117 -1.61 24.60 8.04
C SER A 117 -1.49 25.56 6.86
N LEU A 118 -2.05 25.20 5.70
CA LEU A 118 -1.93 25.97 4.46
C LEU A 118 -2.91 27.13 4.39
N TYR A 119 -4.09 26.96 4.99
CA TYR A 119 -5.21 27.91 4.91
C TYR A 119 -5.57 28.53 6.26
N SER A 120 -4.56 28.75 7.09
CA SER A 120 -4.71 29.32 8.44
C SER A 120 -5.36 30.72 8.49
N SER A 121 -5.43 31.43 7.36
CA SER A 121 -6.12 32.72 7.24
C SER A 121 -6.95 32.85 5.96
N ASN A 122 -8.10 33.53 6.04
CA ASN A 122 -8.99 33.76 4.88
C ASN A 122 -8.31 34.53 3.74
N GLU A 123 -7.28 35.32 4.04
CA GLU A 123 -6.49 36.05 3.03
C GLU A 123 -5.68 35.09 2.16
N SER A 124 -5.06 34.07 2.76
CA SER A 124 -4.29 33.04 2.04
C SER A 124 -5.16 32.21 1.08
N ILE A 125 -6.40 31.90 1.48
CA ILE A 125 -7.37 31.19 0.62
C ILE A 125 -7.70 32.02 -0.62
N SER A 126 -8.03 33.30 -0.43
CA SER A 126 -8.41 34.18 -1.55
C SER A 126 -7.28 34.41 -2.57
N GLN A 127 -6.03 34.45 -2.11
CA GLN A 127 -4.86 34.59 -2.97
C GLN A 127 -4.59 33.31 -3.77
N VAL A 128 -4.73 32.14 -3.12
CA VAL A 128 -4.55 30.86 -3.79
C VAL A 128 -5.65 30.63 -4.83
N GLU A 129 -6.91 30.92 -4.49
CA GLU A 129 -8.02 30.78 -5.44
C GLU A 129 -7.91 31.76 -6.60
N GLY A 130 -7.49 33.01 -6.37
CA GLY A 130 -7.27 33.99 -7.43
C GLY A 130 -6.07 33.70 -8.34
N PHE A 131 -5.13 32.85 -7.91
CA PHE A 131 -3.98 32.41 -8.70
C PHE A 131 -4.28 31.17 -9.56
N LYS A 132 -5.24 30.34 -9.13
CA LYS A 132 -5.63 29.11 -9.83
C LYS A 132 -6.42 29.37 -11.13
N THR A 133 -7.03 30.54 -11.26
CA THR A 133 -7.76 31.02 -12.45
C THR A 133 -6.88 31.85 -13.36
#